data_AF-A0A6L3A9U0-F1
#
_entry.id   AF-A0A6L3A9U0-F1
#
_cell.length_a   1.000
_cell.length_b   1.000
_cell.length_c   1.000
_cell.angle_alpha   90.00
_cell.angle_beta   90.00
_cell.angle_gamma   90.00
#
_symmetry.space_group_name_H-M   'P 1'
#
loop_
_entity.id
_entity.type
_entity.pdbx_description
1 polymer ?
#
loop_
_entity_poly.entity_id
_entity_poly.type
_entity_poly.pdbx_seq_one_letter_code
_entity_poly.pdbx_strand_id
1 'polypeptide(L)'
;RSDERTFNNDEWSQVFDVDDPEVAKTTLDGQNRIRSFVAFFTWESPQEHFGTVISITTQSTLYKDEEAARKSLMENRFSACGLLVSEEETGRAEAFYVPRVGDESVGMFITQQQSQLGTSVDTILCFRTGRIVHAVVQTGLDGTQDVALAVKLAERMLARVDAAFDGKAAPTSAPETEASPTPTGG
;
A
#
# COMPACT_ATOMS: atom_id res chain seq x y z
N ARG A 1 11.58 1.25 10.20
CA ARG A 1 12.29 0.32 9.28
C ARG A 1 11.57 0.31 7.94
N SER A 2 12.31 0.28 6.82
CA SER A 2 11.75 0.18 5.47
C SER A 2 12.25 -1.07 4.76
N ASP A 3 11.35 -1.91 4.27
CA ASP A 3 11.67 -3.12 3.49
C ASP A 3 10.90 -3.07 2.15
N GLU A 4 11.55 -3.51 1.06
CA GLU A 4 10.99 -3.53 -0.30
C GLU A 4 11.06 -4.95 -0.88
N ARG A 5 9.98 -5.42 -1.53
CA ARG A 5 9.92 -6.76 -2.11
C ARG A 5 8.99 -6.84 -3.32
N THR A 6 9.35 -7.69 -4.28
CA THR A 6 8.48 -8.07 -5.41
C THR A 6 7.85 -9.42 -5.13
N PHE A 7 6.58 -9.58 -5.50
CA PHE A 7 5.82 -10.81 -5.35
C PHE A 7 5.10 -11.18 -6.64
N ASN A 8 5.30 -12.39 -7.12
CA ASN A 8 4.39 -13.02 -8.10
C ASN A 8 3.14 -13.58 -7.40
N ASN A 9 2.21 -14.22 -8.13
CA ASN A 9 0.98 -14.76 -7.53
C ASN A 9 1.24 -15.93 -6.57
N ASP A 10 2.24 -16.78 -6.83
CA ASP A 10 2.64 -17.90 -5.95
C ASP A 10 3.23 -17.40 -4.62
N GLU A 11 4.10 -16.40 -4.68
CA GLU A 11 4.72 -15.82 -3.47
C GLU A 11 3.71 -15.01 -2.67
N TRP A 12 2.78 -14.34 -3.37
CA TRP A 12 1.76 -13.53 -2.71
C TRP A 12 0.71 -14.37 -1.99
N SER A 13 0.35 -15.53 -2.55
CA SER A 13 -0.58 -16.44 -1.89
C SER A 13 -0.03 -17.08 -0.62
N GLN A 14 1.30 -17.12 -0.46
CA GLN A 14 1.97 -17.69 0.72
C GLN A 14 2.17 -16.70 1.88
N VAL A 15 2.10 -15.39 1.60
CA VAL A 15 2.40 -14.33 2.58
C VAL A 15 1.15 -13.87 3.33
N PHE A 16 -0.03 -14.22 2.82
CA PHE A 16 -1.30 -13.88 3.44
C PHE A 16 -1.83 -15.00 4.33
N ASP A 17 -2.54 -14.61 5.39
CA ASP A 17 -3.25 -15.47 6.34
C ASP A 17 -4.57 -15.95 5.72
N VAL A 18 -4.47 -16.65 4.58
CA VAL A 18 -5.60 -17.31 3.93
C VAL A 18 -5.52 -18.79 4.28
N ASP A 19 -6.64 -19.37 4.71
CA ASP A 19 -6.73 -20.79 5.10
C ASP A 19 -6.25 -21.76 3.98
N ASP A 20 -6.25 -21.31 2.71
CA ASP A 20 -5.79 -22.06 1.54
C ASP A 20 -5.03 -21.18 0.51
N PRO A 21 -3.69 -21.31 0.42
CA PRO A 21 -2.85 -20.61 -0.57
C PRO A 21 -3.20 -20.90 -2.04
N GLU A 22 -3.74 -22.07 -2.37
CA GLU A 22 -4.12 -22.40 -3.76
C GLU A 22 -5.38 -21.66 -4.19
N VAL A 23 -6.34 -21.49 -3.28
CA VAL A 23 -7.54 -20.66 -3.50
C VAL A 23 -7.14 -19.19 -3.65
N ALA A 24 -6.22 -18.72 -2.81
CA ALA A 24 -5.70 -17.36 -2.90
C ALA A 24 -4.99 -17.10 -4.24
N LYS A 25 -4.12 -18.03 -4.66
CA LYS A 25 -3.45 -17.95 -5.96
C LYS A 25 -4.44 -17.94 -7.13
N THR A 26 -5.40 -18.87 -7.13
CA THR A 26 -6.42 -18.94 -8.19
C THR A 26 -7.22 -17.66 -8.28
N THR A 27 -7.53 -17.06 -7.13
CA THR A 27 -8.21 -15.76 -7.05
C THR A 27 -7.34 -14.66 -7.68
N LEU A 28 -6.06 -14.59 -7.34
CA LEU A 28 -5.12 -13.62 -7.91
C LEU A 28 -4.95 -13.79 -9.44
N ASP A 29 -4.83 -15.03 -9.91
CA ASP A 29 -4.75 -15.35 -11.34
C ASP A 29 -6.03 -14.93 -12.08
N GLY A 30 -7.20 -15.19 -11.48
CA GLY A 30 -8.51 -14.80 -12.01
C GLY A 30 -8.68 -13.28 -12.15
N GLN A 31 -7.92 -12.49 -11.40
CA GLN A 31 -7.90 -11.03 -11.48
C GLN A 31 -7.01 -10.50 -12.61
N ASN A 32 -6.37 -11.37 -13.39
CA ASN A 32 -5.36 -11.01 -14.38
C ASN A 32 -4.19 -10.20 -13.78
N ARG A 33 -3.90 -10.42 -12.50
CA ARG A 33 -2.72 -9.88 -11.82
C ARG A 33 -1.46 -10.62 -12.31
N ILE A 34 -0.40 -9.87 -12.57
CA ILE A 34 0.90 -10.42 -12.97
C ILE A 34 1.86 -10.46 -11.78
N ARG A 35 2.08 -9.32 -11.13
CA ARG A 35 3.01 -9.17 -10.00
C ARG A 35 2.71 -7.91 -9.21
N SER A 36 3.11 -7.87 -7.94
CA SER A 36 3.14 -6.64 -7.15
C SER A 36 4.54 -6.31 -6.67
N PHE A 37 4.77 -5.02 -6.49
CA PHE A 37 5.89 -4.48 -5.73
C PHE A 37 5.34 -3.86 -4.45
N VAL A 38 5.92 -4.20 -3.31
CA VAL A 38 5.46 -3.77 -1.99
C VAL A 38 6.61 -3.13 -1.25
N ALA A 39 6.36 -1.95 -0.69
CA ALA A 39 7.26 -1.29 0.25
C ALA A 39 6.50 -1.01 1.54
N PHE A 40 7.13 -1.33 2.66
CA PHE A 40 6.53 -1.20 3.99
C PHE A 40 7.39 -0.29 4.86
N PHE A 41 6.72 0.55 5.63
CA PHE A 41 7.29 1.33 6.71
C PHE A 41 6.54 1.02 8.01
N THR A 42 7.29 0.80 9.08
CA THR A 42 6.76 0.81 10.45
C THR A 42 7.76 1.46 11.39
N TRP A 43 7.23 2.01 12.48
CA TRP A 43 8.05 2.45 13.59
C TRP A 43 8.77 1.26 14.25
N GLU A 44 9.94 1.50 14.81
CA GLU A 44 10.68 0.47 15.55
C GLU A 44 9.97 0.09 16.86
N SER A 45 9.36 1.07 17.53
CA SER A 45 8.50 0.92 18.69
C SER A 45 7.08 1.43 18.40
N PRO A 46 6.22 0.68 17.67
CA PRO A 46 4.88 1.16 17.27
C PRO A 46 4.02 1.67 18.44
N GLN A 47 4.18 1.07 19.62
CA GLN A 47 3.47 1.43 20.84
C GLN A 47 3.75 2.86 21.34
N GLU A 48 4.91 3.43 21.00
CA GLU A 48 5.26 4.82 21.36
C GLU A 48 4.59 5.84 20.43
N HIS A 49 3.98 5.36 19.34
CA HIS A 49 3.32 6.15 18.31
C HIS A 49 1.80 5.92 18.28
N PHE A 50 1.23 5.36 19.35
CA PHE A 50 -0.23 5.29 19.51
C PHE A 50 -0.81 6.72 19.59
N GLY A 51 -1.55 7.11 18.56
CA GLY A 51 -2.03 8.49 18.33
C GLY A 51 -1.71 9.03 16.93
N THR A 52 -0.91 8.30 16.14
CA THR A 52 -0.64 8.57 14.72
C THR A 52 -0.73 7.27 13.92
N VAL A 53 -0.57 7.36 12.61
CA VAL A 53 -0.32 6.23 11.71
C VAL A 53 0.90 5.43 12.23
N ILE A 54 0.70 4.13 12.47
CA ILE A 54 1.72 3.22 13.01
C ILE A 54 2.52 2.52 11.93
N SER A 55 1.91 2.29 10.76
CA SER A 55 2.59 1.71 9.61
C SER A 55 2.00 2.21 8.30
N ILE A 56 2.82 2.16 7.26
CA ILE A 56 2.45 2.53 5.90
C ILE A 56 2.91 1.41 4.97
N THR A 57 1.98 0.82 4.25
CA THR A 57 2.27 -0.11 3.16
C THR A 57 1.94 0.57 1.85
N THR A 58 2.87 0.53 0.92
CA THR A 58 2.61 0.92 -0.47
C THR A 58 2.73 -0.29 -1.36
N GLN A 59 1.84 -0.41 -2.32
CA GLN A 59 1.84 -1.50 -3.28
C GLN A 59 1.63 -0.96 -4.68
N SER A 60 2.34 -1.51 -5.65
CA SER A 60 2.11 -1.27 -7.08
C SER A 60 1.93 -2.61 -7.78
N THR A 61 0.72 -2.88 -8.26
CA THR A 61 0.35 -4.14 -8.92
C THR A 61 0.24 -3.94 -10.43
N LEU A 62 0.97 -4.77 -11.18
CA LEU A 62 0.86 -4.85 -12.63
C LEU A 62 -0.22 -5.85 -13.03
N TYR A 63 -1.13 -5.40 -13.89
CA TYR A 63 -2.17 -6.23 -14.51
C TYR A 63 -1.88 -6.48 -15.99
N LYS A 64 -2.57 -7.48 -16.54
CA LYS A 64 -2.48 -7.85 -17.96
C LYS A 64 -2.84 -6.70 -18.89
N ASP A 65 -3.91 -5.98 -18.59
CA ASP A 65 -4.48 -4.89 -19.38
C ASP A 65 -5.13 -3.81 -18.50
N GLU A 66 -5.52 -2.69 -19.12
CA GLU A 66 -6.10 -1.54 -18.41
C GLU A 66 -7.48 -1.86 -17.86
N GLU A 67 -8.23 -2.75 -18.52
CA GLU A 67 -9.53 -3.19 -18.07
C GLU A 67 -9.43 -3.96 -16.75
N ALA A 68 -8.50 -4.91 -16.65
CA ALA A 68 -8.21 -5.63 -15.41
C ALA A 68 -7.77 -4.68 -14.28
N ALA A 69 -6.91 -3.70 -14.59
CA ALA A 69 -6.50 -2.69 -13.62
C ALA A 69 -7.69 -1.83 -13.13
N ARG A 70 -8.56 -1.36 -14.04
CA ARG A 70 -9.78 -0.62 -13.71
C ARG A 70 -10.73 -1.45 -12.84
N LYS A 71 -10.97 -2.72 -13.20
CA LYS A 71 -11.82 -3.64 -12.43
C LYS A 71 -11.29 -3.86 -11.02
N SER A 72 -9.97 -3.97 -10.85
CA SER A 72 -9.37 -4.09 -9.52
C SER A 72 -9.58 -2.85 -8.64
N LEU A 73 -9.78 -1.68 -9.24
CA LEU A 73 -10.01 -0.44 -8.50
C LEU A 73 -11.49 -0.21 -8.16
N MET A 74 -12.41 -0.65 -9.03
CA MET A 74 -13.84 -0.28 -8.95
C MET A 74 -14.80 -1.44 -8.65
N GLU A 75 -14.44 -2.68 -8.99
CA GLU A 75 -15.42 -3.78 -9.10
C GLU A 75 -15.07 -4.95 -8.17
N ASN A 76 -13.81 -5.09 -7.77
CA ASN A 76 -13.36 -6.29 -7.06
C ASN A 76 -13.47 -6.16 -5.54
N ARG A 77 -14.57 -6.65 -4.99
CA ARG A 77 -14.80 -6.74 -3.53
C ARG A 77 -13.79 -7.64 -2.82
N PHE A 78 -13.10 -8.53 -3.54
CA PHE A 78 -12.09 -9.45 -2.98
C PHE A 78 -10.67 -8.91 -3.07
N SER A 79 -10.46 -7.79 -3.79
CA SER A 79 -9.16 -7.15 -3.85
C SER A 79 -9.30 -5.66 -4.09
N ALA A 80 -9.50 -4.91 -3.01
CA ALA A 80 -9.43 -3.46 -3.03
C ALA A 80 -8.06 -3.06 -3.59
N CYS A 81 -8.01 -2.73 -4.89
CA CYS A 81 -6.81 -2.23 -5.55
C CYS A 81 -5.63 -3.22 -5.60
N GLY A 82 -5.94 -4.51 -5.67
CA GLY A 82 -4.94 -5.58 -5.69
C GLY A 82 -4.36 -5.92 -4.31
N LEU A 83 -4.86 -5.29 -3.24
CA LEU A 83 -4.66 -5.76 -1.88
C LEU A 83 -5.47 -7.04 -1.68
N LEU A 84 -4.94 -8.02 -0.95
CA LEU A 84 -5.74 -9.15 -0.50
C LEU A 84 -6.39 -8.75 0.82
N VAL A 85 -7.68 -8.46 0.77
CA VAL A 85 -8.52 -8.18 1.94
C VAL A 85 -9.68 -9.15 1.85
N SER A 86 -10.01 -9.79 2.97
CA SER A 86 -11.11 -10.76 3.02
C SER A 86 -12.43 -10.09 2.68
N GLU A 87 -13.41 -10.88 2.24
CA GLU A 87 -14.77 -10.37 1.96
C GLU A 87 -15.43 -9.76 3.20
N GLU A 88 -15.12 -10.28 4.39
CA GLU A 88 -15.62 -9.73 5.65
C GLU A 88 -15.02 -8.34 5.93
N GLU A 89 -13.75 -8.13 5.60
CA GLU A 89 -13.08 -6.84 5.77
C GLU A 89 -13.59 -5.82 4.74
N THR A 90 -13.70 -6.21 3.47
CA THR A 90 -14.22 -5.31 2.43
C THR A 90 -15.71 -5.03 2.58
N GLY A 91 -16.49 -5.95 3.15
CA GLY A 91 -17.87 -5.72 3.55
C GLY A 91 -18.03 -4.61 4.60
N ARG A 92 -16.95 -4.28 5.32
CA ARG A 92 -16.87 -3.19 6.30
C ARG A 92 -16.15 -1.96 5.76
N ALA A 93 -15.86 -1.90 4.46
CA ALA A 93 -15.17 -0.77 3.88
C ALA A 93 -16.08 0.46 3.78
N GLU A 94 -15.61 1.59 4.30
CA GLU A 94 -16.31 2.89 4.20
C GLU A 94 -15.58 3.80 3.20
N ALA A 95 -16.25 4.18 2.12
CA ALA A 95 -15.65 5.05 1.12
C ALA A 95 -15.47 6.48 1.62
N PHE A 96 -14.36 7.13 1.26
CA PHE A 96 -14.14 8.56 1.47
C PHE A 96 -13.75 9.27 0.17
N TYR A 97 -14.00 10.57 0.12
CA TYR A 97 -13.66 11.37 -1.04
C TYR A 97 -12.14 11.54 -1.16
N VAL A 98 -11.60 11.24 -2.34
CA VAL A 98 -10.23 11.54 -2.72
C VAL A 98 -10.22 12.42 -3.98
N PRO A 99 -9.28 13.37 -4.10
CA PRO A 99 -9.05 14.03 -5.37
C PRO A 99 -8.61 12.99 -6.42
N ARG A 100 -8.84 13.31 -7.69
CA ARG A 100 -8.39 12.46 -8.79
C ARG A 100 -6.85 12.43 -8.81
N VAL A 101 -6.28 11.24 -8.66
CA VAL A 101 -4.84 10.97 -8.78
C VAL A 101 -4.66 9.99 -9.94
N GLY A 102 -3.74 10.28 -10.85
CA GLY A 102 -3.51 9.47 -12.05
C GLY A 102 -4.76 9.39 -12.93
N ASP A 103 -5.00 8.23 -13.51
CA ASP A 103 -6.15 8.01 -14.39
C ASP A 103 -7.46 7.97 -13.59
N GLU A 104 -7.46 7.27 -12.46
CA GLU A 104 -8.61 7.03 -11.57
C GLU A 104 -8.10 6.84 -10.14
N SER A 105 -8.85 7.30 -9.14
CA SER A 105 -8.54 7.09 -7.72
C SER A 105 -9.78 6.81 -6.88
N VAL A 106 -9.58 6.04 -5.81
CA VAL A 106 -10.61 5.70 -4.81
C VAL A 106 -10.00 5.71 -3.41
N GLY A 107 -10.80 6.06 -2.41
CA GLY A 107 -10.42 6.03 -1.00
C GLY A 107 -11.41 5.20 -0.19
N MET A 108 -10.91 4.38 0.73
CA MET A 108 -11.74 3.62 1.66
C MET A 108 -11.05 3.42 3.01
N PHE A 109 -11.84 3.37 4.08
CA PHE A 109 -11.43 2.91 5.39
C PHE A 109 -11.82 1.44 5.56
N ILE A 110 -10.93 0.61 6.11
CA ILE A 110 -11.27 -0.74 6.55
C ILE A 110 -11.01 -0.82 8.05
N THR A 111 -12.04 -1.21 8.80
CA THR A 111 -11.99 -1.23 10.26
C THR A 111 -11.94 -2.67 10.77
N GLN A 112 -10.91 -3.01 11.53
CA GLN A 112 -10.70 -4.33 12.10
C GLN A 112 -10.71 -4.24 13.63
N GLN A 113 -11.43 -5.15 14.28
CA GLN A 113 -11.46 -5.18 15.74
C GLN A 113 -10.28 -5.98 16.27
N GLN A 114 -9.31 -5.31 16.92
CA GLN A 114 -8.24 -6.00 17.64
C GLN A 114 -8.64 -6.17 19.10
N SER A 115 -8.52 -7.39 19.60
CA SER A 115 -9.06 -7.80 20.91
C SER A 115 -8.39 -7.13 22.12
N GLN A 116 -7.20 -6.51 21.97
CA GLN A 116 -6.42 -5.96 23.09
C GLN A 116 -5.97 -4.49 22.95
N LEU A 117 -5.88 -3.95 21.73
CA LEU A 117 -5.36 -2.58 21.49
C LEU A 117 -6.45 -1.58 21.08
N GLY A 118 -7.69 -2.05 20.93
CA GLY A 118 -8.80 -1.29 20.38
C GLY A 118 -9.04 -1.61 18.90
N THR A 119 -9.83 -0.77 18.26
CA THR A 119 -10.17 -0.93 16.84
C THR A 119 -9.02 -0.39 15.99
N SER A 120 -8.45 -1.21 15.10
CA SER A 120 -7.52 -0.73 14.08
C SER A 120 -8.28 -0.26 12.84
N VAL A 121 -7.72 0.72 12.16
CA VAL A 121 -8.25 1.27 10.92
C VAL A 121 -7.15 1.35 9.88
N ASP A 122 -7.46 0.83 8.70
CA ASP A 122 -6.66 1.00 7.50
C ASP A 122 -7.26 2.14 6.67
N THR A 123 -6.50 3.22 6.48
CA THR A 123 -6.82 4.27 5.50
C THR A 123 -6.17 3.90 4.18
N ILE A 124 -7.00 3.55 3.20
CA ILE A 124 -6.55 3.05 1.91
C ILE A 124 -6.86 4.09 0.83
N LEU A 125 -5.84 4.50 0.08
CA LEU A 125 -6.00 5.28 -1.14
C LEU A 125 -5.38 4.51 -2.29
N CYS A 126 -6.16 4.33 -3.35
CA CYS A 126 -5.70 3.69 -4.56
C CYS A 126 -5.78 4.62 -5.75
N PHE A 127 -4.85 4.45 -6.69
CA PHE A 127 -4.90 5.14 -7.95
C PHE A 127 -4.28 4.31 -9.08
N ARG A 128 -4.66 4.59 -10.32
CA ARG A 128 -4.23 3.84 -11.50
C ARG A 128 -3.34 4.68 -12.42
N THR A 129 -2.32 4.05 -12.99
CA THR A 129 -1.52 4.57 -14.11
C THR A 129 -1.45 3.52 -15.22
N GLY A 130 -2.29 3.66 -16.25
CA GLY A 130 -2.45 2.65 -17.30
C GLY A 130 -2.87 1.28 -16.73
N ARG A 131 -1.98 0.29 -16.84
CA ARG A 131 -2.20 -1.10 -16.39
C ARG A 131 -1.71 -1.37 -14.97
N ILE A 132 -1.24 -0.35 -14.25
CA ILE A 132 -0.72 -0.49 -12.90
C ILE A 132 -1.70 0.15 -11.92
N VAL A 133 -2.05 -0.59 -10.86
CA VAL A 133 -2.80 -0.05 -9.72
C VAL A 133 -1.83 0.13 -8.57
N HIS A 134 -1.84 1.32 -8.00
CA HIS A 134 -1.09 1.69 -6.82
C HIS A 134 -2.03 1.76 -5.62
N ALA A 135 -1.58 1.31 -4.47
CA ALA A 135 -2.29 1.42 -3.21
C ALA A 135 -1.35 1.98 -2.14
N VAL A 136 -1.87 2.90 -1.33
CA VAL A 136 -1.27 3.39 -0.09
C VAL A 136 -2.21 2.96 1.03
N VAL A 137 -1.70 2.15 1.96
CA VAL A 137 -2.42 1.65 3.13
C VAL A 137 -1.73 2.23 4.35
N GLN A 138 -2.46 2.99 5.16
CA GLN A 138 -1.99 3.48 6.44
C GLN A 138 -2.74 2.75 7.53
N THR A 139 -2.03 2.03 8.38
CA THR A 139 -2.64 1.37 9.53
C THR A 139 -2.44 2.23 10.77
N GLY A 140 -3.49 2.34 11.57
CA GLY A 140 -3.53 3.10 12.82
C GLY A 140 -4.60 2.56 13.76
N LEU A 141 -4.73 3.19 14.92
CA LEU A 141 -5.91 3.00 15.77
C LEU A 141 -7.05 3.90 15.28
N ASP A 142 -8.29 3.53 15.57
CA ASP A 142 -9.44 4.37 15.24
C ASP A 142 -9.26 5.79 15.82
N GLY A 143 -9.55 6.80 14.99
CA GLY A 143 -9.27 8.21 15.26
C GLY A 143 -7.92 8.73 14.76
N THR A 144 -7.04 7.87 14.22
CA THR A 144 -5.72 8.27 13.69
C THR A 144 -5.66 8.34 12.16
N GLN A 145 -6.80 8.23 11.48
CA GLN A 145 -6.90 8.28 10.02
C GLN A 145 -6.33 9.60 9.46
N ASP A 146 -5.42 9.52 8.48
CA ASP A 146 -4.81 10.70 7.84
C ASP A 146 -4.93 10.66 6.30
N VAL A 147 -6.12 11.02 5.82
CA VAL A 147 -6.42 11.12 4.38
C VAL A 147 -5.48 12.10 3.68
N ALA A 148 -5.11 13.21 4.32
CA ALA A 148 -4.24 14.21 3.70
C ALA A 148 -2.82 13.65 3.46
N LEU A 149 -2.30 12.87 4.40
CA LEU A 149 -1.04 12.15 4.21
C LEU A 149 -1.18 11.09 3.12
N ALA A 150 -2.28 10.33 3.07
CA ALA A 150 -2.49 9.32 2.04
C ALA A 150 -2.48 9.93 0.63
N VAL A 151 -3.18 11.06 0.44
CA VAL A 151 -3.18 11.82 -0.82
C VAL A 151 -1.79 12.31 -1.18
N LYS A 152 -1.05 12.92 -0.23
CA LYS A 152 0.32 13.40 -0.48
C LYS A 152 1.27 12.27 -0.88
N LEU A 153 1.15 11.09 -0.27
CA LEU A 153 1.95 9.92 -0.63
C LEU A 153 1.59 9.42 -2.03
N ALA A 154 0.30 9.36 -2.37
CA ALA A 154 -0.16 8.97 -3.70
C ALA A 154 0.33 9.94 -4.80
N GLU A 155 0.25 11.25 -4.56
CA GLU A 155 0.77 12.28 -5.47
C GLU A 155 2.29 12.15 -5.66
N ARG A 156 3.04 11.87 -4.59
CA ARG A 156 4.49 11.62 -4.67
C ARG A 156 4.81 10.35 -5.45
N MET A 157 4.03 9.29 -5.25
CA MET A 157 4.18 8.06 -6.03
C MET A 157 3.91 8.30 -7.51
N LEU A 158 2.83 9.03 -7.86
CA LEU A 158 2.52 9.41 -9.24
C LEU A 158 3.65 10.23 -9.86
N ALA A 159 4.12 11.27 -9.17
CA ALA A 159 5.24 12.08 -9.64
C ALA A 159 6.51 11.26 -9.89
N ARG A 160 6.74 10.21 -9.09
CA ARG A 160 7.87 9.29 -9.27
C ARG A 160 7.69 8.40 -10.50
N VAL A 161 6.47 7.93 -10.76
CA VAL A 161 6.10 7.16 -11.96
C VAL A 161 6.30 8.02 -13.21
N ASP A 162 5.76 9.23 -13.23
CA ASP A 162 5.90 10.17 -14.34
C ASP A 162 7.37 10.49 -14.60
N ALA A 163 8.15 10.75 -13.54
CA ALA A 163 9.58 10.97 -13.67
C ALA A 163 10.34 9.78 -14.27
N ALA A 164 9.94 8.55 -13.95
CA ALA A 164 10.53 7.35 -14.55
C ALA A 164 10.21 7.24 -16.05
N PHE A 165 8.97 7.55 -16.46
CA PHE A 165 8.59 7.60 -17.87
C PHE A 165 9.28 8.74 -18.64
N ASP A 166 9.56 9.86 -17.98
CA ASP A 166 10.36 10.97 -18.50
C ASP A 166 11.87 10.65 -18.61
N GLY A 167 12.30 9.46 -18.17
CA GLY A 167 13.71 9.05 -18.17
C GLY A 167 14.56 9.71 -17.08
N LYS A 168 13.94 10.29 -16.04
CA LYS A 168 14.65 10.88 -14.90
C LYS A 168 15.06 9.79 -13.91
N ALA A 169 16.31 9.82 -13.47
CA ALA A 169 16.85 8.88 -12.50
C ALA A 169 16.10 8.95 -11.15
N ALA A 170 16.08 7.84 -10.42
CA ALA A 170 15.60 7.83 -9.04
C ALA A 170 16.42 8.81 -8.20
N PRO A 171 15.79 9.60 -7.30
CA PRO A 171 16.56 10.20 -6.22
C PRO A 171 17.22 9.05 -5.45
N THR A 172 18.55 9.02 -5.44
CA THR A 172 19.32 8.06 -4.66
C THR A 172 19.00 8.32 -3.20
N SER A 173 18.32 7.40 -2.52
CA SER A 173 18.25 7.36 -1.07
C SER A 173 19.64 7.00 -0.54
N ALA A 174 20.56 7.97 -0.54
CA ALA A 174 21.81 7.83 0.17
C ALA A 174 21.51 7.89 1.67
N PRO A 175 21.94 6.91 2.48
CA PRO A 175 22.16 7.17 3.89
C PRO A 175 23.34 8.12 3.95
N GLU A 176 23.09 9.39 4.30
CA GLU A 176 24.14 10.24 4.85
C GLU A 176 24.56 9.62 6.18
N THR A 177 25.52 8.69 6.10
CA THR A 177 26.42 8.43 7.20
C THR A 177 27.23 9.71 7.38
N GLU A 178 26.67 10.64 8.15
CA GLU A 178 27.44 11.74 8.70
C GLU A 178 28.42 11.11 9.69
N ALA A 179 29.61 10.78 9.19
CA ALA A 179 30.72 10.34 10.01
C ALA A 179 31.07 11.50 10.96
N SER A 180 30.66 11.36 12.23
CA SER A 180 31.14 12.20 13.32
C SER A 180 32.66 12.33 13.24
N PRO A 181 33.23 13.55 13.23
CA PRO A 181 34.67 13.72 13.28
C PRO A 181 35.18 13.27 14.65
N THR A 182 36.04 12.25 14.64
CA THR A 182 36.85 11.84 15.80
C THR A 182 37.62 13.05 16.34
N PRO A 183 37.51 13.41 17.63
CA PRO A 183 38.34 14.46 18.19
C PRO A 183 39.78 13.92 18.27
N THR A 184 40.67 14.52 17.46
CA THR A 184 42.11 14.33 17.60
C THR A 184 42.56 15.25 18.75
N GLY A 185 43.26 14.68 19.72
CA GLY A 185 43.56 15.29 21.01
C GLY A 185 44.38 16.58 20.98
N GLY A 186 44.32 17.25 22.13
CA GLY A 186 45.21 18.29 22.63
C GLY A 186 45.17 18.24 24.16
#